data_AF-A0AAU1R9E5-F1
#
_entry.id   AF-A0AAU1R9E5-F1
#
_cell.length_a   1.000
_cell.length_b   1.000
_cell.length_c   1.000
_cell.angle_alpha   90.00
_cell.angle_beta   90.00
_cell.angle_gamma   90.00
#
_symmetry.space_group_name_H-M   'P 1'
#
loop_
_entity.id
_entity.type
_entity.pdbx_description
1 polymer ?
#
loop_
_entity_poly.entity_id
_entity_poly.type
_entity_poly.pdbx_seq_one_letter_code
_entity_poly.pdbx_strand_id
1 'polypeptide(L)'
;MPLLEEIQRPVCPEGEVFWGGDTFSAGWRMVREGDSLRIQARWHSTLGSHESLLAERGDVVVHTQEFVNEWAKVLRRILTDIEAESMELDDGDLFLRAKALLAA
;
A
#
# COMPACT_ATOMS: atom_id res chain seq x y z
N MET A 1 -6.11 -4.61 7.03
CA MET A 1 -5.19 -3.90 6.11
C MET A 1 -3.76 -4.02 6.64
N PRO A 2 -3.11 -5.20 6.52
CA PRO A 2 -1.92 -5.52 7.32
C PRO A 2 -0.76 -4.54 7.12
N LEU A 3 -0.41 -4.20 5.87
CA LEU A 3 0.73 -3.34 5.57
C LEU A 3 0.57 -1.91 6.08
N LEU A 4 -0.59 -1.27 5.87
CA LEU A 4 -0.78 0.12 6.32
C LEU A 4 -0.83 0.21 7.85
N GLU A 5 -1.42 -0.80 8.50
CA GLU A 5 -1.37 -0.95 9.97
C GLU A 5 0.07 -1.09 10.47
N GLU A 6 0.91 -1.85 9.77
CA GLU A 6 2.31 -2.03 10.11
C GLU A 6 3.11 -0.73 9.92
N ILE A 7 2.98 -0.05 8.78
CA ILE A 7 3.70 1.20 8.49
C ILE A 7 3.43 2.28 9.53
N GLN A 8 2.19 2.38 10.04
CA GLN A 8 1.85 3.35 11.09
C GLN A 8 2.51 3.04 12.44
N ARG A 9 2.92 1.79 12.70
CA ARG A 9 3.60 1.44 13.96
C ARG A 9 4.99 2.08 14.02
N PRO A 10 5.39 2.67 15.17
CA PRO A 10 6.71 3.29 15.31
C PRO A 10 7.88 2.33 15.04
N VAL A 11 7.66 1.04 15.29
CA VAL A 11 8.63 -0.04 15.09
C VAL A 11 8.13 -0.94 13.96
N CYS A 12 8.10 -0.40 12.74
CA CYS A 12 7.93 -1.20 11.54
C CYS A 12 9.30 -1.40 10.90
N PRO A 13 9.90 -2.60 10.99
CA PRO A 13 11.20 -2.83 10.37
C PRO A 13 11.08 -2.90 8.85
N GLU A 14 10.04 -3.59 8.34
CA GLU A 14 9.89 -3.90 6.92
C GLU A 14 8.52 -4.52 6.64
N GLY A 15 7.93 -4.24 5.47
CA GLY A 15 6.78 -4.97 4.92
C GLY A 15 6.96 -5.23 3.42
N GLU A 16 6.37 -6.31 2.90
CA GLU A 16 6.43 -6.65 1.47
C GLU A 16 5.02 -6.91 0.93
N VAL A 17 4.74 -6.36 -0.26
CA VAL A 17 3.51 -6.63 -1.01
C VAL A 17 3.89 -7.13 -2.38
N PHE A 18 3.29 -8.25 -2.77
CA PHE A 18 3.42 -8.80 -4.10
C PHE A 18 2.09 -8.74 -4.82
N TRP A 19 2.12 -8.27 -6.07
CA TRP A 19 1.02 -8.35 -7.00
C TRP A 19 1.42 -9.24 -8.17
N GLY A 20 0.67 -10.32 -8.39
CA GLY A 20 0.90 -11.28 -9.47
C GLY A 20 -0.30 -11.39 -10.39
N GLY A 21 -0.19 -10.86 -11.60
CA GLY A 21 -1.13 -11.08 -12.69
C GLY A 21 -0.41 -11.47 -13.98
N ASP A 22 -1.17 -11.97 -14.96
CA ASP A 22 -0.61 -12.57 -16.18
C ASP A 22 0.18 -11.59 -17.05
N THR A 23 -0.24 -10.32 -17.09
CA THR A 23 0.37 -9.26 -17.91
C THR A 23 1.13 -8.23 -17.08
N PHE A 24 1.06 -8.33 -15.76
CA PHE A 24 1.72 -7.45 -14.82
C PHE A 24 1.98 -8.16 -13.49
N SER A 25 3.25 -8.30 -13.13
CA SER A 25 3.66 -8.76 -11.81
C SER A 25 4.82 -7.95 -11.26
N ALA A 26 4.67 -7.54 -10.00
CA ALA A 26 5.62 -6.71 -9.30
C ALA A 26 5.54 -6.93 -7.78
N GLY A 27 6.66 -6.73 -7.10
CA GLY A 27 6.76 -6.67 -5.65
C GLY A 27 7.21 -5.30 -5.18
N TRP A 28 6.74 -4.88 -4.01
CA TRP A 28 7.19 -3.69 -3.32
C TRP A 28 7.61 -4.05 -1.91
N ARG A 29 8.88 -3.79 -1.61
CA ARG A 29 9.43 -3.88 -0.27
C ARG A 29 9.46 -2.48 0.33
N MET A 30 8.83 -2.31 1.49
CA MET A 30 8.71 -1.05 2.20
C MET A 30 9.55 -1.12 3.48
N VAL A 31 10.51 -0.22 3.63
CA VAL A 31 11.43 -0.16 4.76
C VAL A 31 11.30 1.20 5.42
N ARG A 32 11.03 1.22 6.73
CA ARG A 32 10.95 2.48 7.48
C ARG A 32 12.35 2.91 7.91
N GLU A 33 12.68 4.17 7.67
CA GLU A 33 13.97 4.78 7.97
C GLU A 33 13.73 6.10 8.72
N GLY A 34 13.54 6.01 10.03
CA GLY A 34 13.11 7.14 10.86
C GLY A 34 11.72 7.62 10.44
N ASP A 35 11.65 8.87 9.97
CA ASP A 35 10.42 9.49 9.49
C ASP A 35 10.15 9.22 8.00
N SER A 36 11.09 8.59 7.30
CA SER A 36 10.96 8.26 5.87
C SER A 36 10.54 6.80 5.66
N LEU A 37 9.87 6.56 4.55
CA LEU A 37 9.55 5.24 4.03
C LEU A 37 10.27 5.07 2.69
N ARG A 38 11.16 4.07 2.62
CA ARG A 38 11.81 3.64 1.39
C ARG A 38 11.01 2.50 0.76
N ILE A 39 10.63 2.64 -0.50
CA ILE A 39 9.85 1.68 -1.27
C ILE A 39 10.72 1.18 -2.42
N GLN A 40 11.04 -0.10 -2.40
CA GLN A 40 11.88 -0.77 -3.39
C GLN A 40 10.98 -1.61 -4.30
N ALA A 41 10.92 -1.25 -5.58
CA ALA A 41 10.12 -1.96 -6.56
C ALA A 41 10.94 -3.08 -7.22
N ARG A 42 10.33 -4.27 -7.34
CA ARG A 42 10.83 -5.41 -8.09
C ARG A 42 9.86 -5.71 -9.22
N TRP A 43 10.30 -5.55 -10.46
CA TRP A 43 9.47 -5.78 -11.65
C TRP A 43 9.76 -7.18 -12.19
N HIS A 44 8.73 -8.01 -12.31
CA HIS A 44 8.87 -9.40 -12.74
C HIS A 44 8.31 -9.63 -14.15
N SER A 45 7.13 -9.08 -14.44
CA SER A 45 6.52 -9.10 -15.76
C SER A 45 5.76 -7.80 -15.97
N THR A 46 6.02 -7.13 -17.08
CA THR A 46 5.35 -5.92 -17.52
C THR A 46 5.05 -6.07 -19.00
N LEU A 47 3.80 -5.85 -19.39
CA LEU A 47 3.42 -5.87 -20.79
C LEU A 47 4.33 -4.92 -21.59
N GLY A 48 5.01 -5.46 -22.61
CA GLY A 48 5.98 -4.72 -23.41
C GLY A 48 7.43 -4.80 -22.92
N SER A 49 7.75 -5.62 -21.90
CA SER A 49 9.12 -5.92 -21.46
C SER A 49 9.93 -4.69 -21.01
N HIS A 50 9.29 -3.81 -20.23
CA HIS A 50 9.90 -2.57 -19.72
C HIS A 50 10.53 -2.72 -18.33
N GLU A 51 10.70 -3.93 -17.82
CA GLU A 51 11.16 -4.20 -16.44
C GLU A 51 12.53 -3.57 -16.17
N SER A 52 13.43 -3.62 -17.16
CA SER A 52 14.78 -3.06 -17.02
C SER A 52 14.75 -1.54 -16.85
N LEU A 53 13.95 -0.84 -17.66
CA LEU A 53 13.79 0.62 -17.56
C LEU A 53 13.15 1.02 -16.23
N LEU A 54 12.18 0.24 -15.76
CA LEU A 54 11.52 0.50 -14.48
C LEU A 54 12.45 0.19 -13.29
N ALA A 55 13.36 -0.77 -13.40
CA ALA A 55 14.36 -1.07 -12.39
C ALA A 55 15.42 0.04 -12.26
N GLU A 56 15.73 0.75 -13.34
CA GLU A 56 16.68 1.88 -13.32
C GLU A 56 16.19 3.10 -12.53
N ARG A 57 14.87 3.23 -12.30
CA ARG A 57 14.31 4.36 -11.53
C ARG A 57 14.74 4.36 -10.06
N GLY A 58 15.21 3.23 -9.55
CA GLY A 58 15.66 3.10 -8.16
C GLY A 58 14.53 3.16 -7.14
N ASP A 59 14.92 3.35 -5.88
CA ASP A 59 14.00 3.33 -4.74
C ASP A 59 13.26 4.67 -4.61
N VAL A 60 11.98 4.59 -4.24
CA VAL A 60 11.18 5.76 -3.88
C VAL A 60 11.34 6.03 -2.39
N VAL A 61 11.68 7.27 -2.01
CA VAL A 61 11.77 7.69 -0.61
C VAL A 61 10.79 8.82 -0.38
N VAL A 62 9.89 8.64 0.57
CA VAL A 62 8.82 9.60 0.93
C VAL A 62 8.71 9.74 2.44
N HIS A 63 8.14 10.84 2.92
CA HIS A 63 7.84 10.97 4.34
C HIS A 63 6.70 10.01 4.72
N THR A 64 6.88 9.27 5.81
CA THR A 64 5.94 8.21 6.25
C THR A 64 4.53 8.79 6.46
N GLN A 65 4.45 9.98 7.07
CA GLN A 65 3.16 10.64 7.28
C GLN A 65 2.47 11.04 5.96
N GLU A 66 3.23 11.48 4.96
CA GLU A 66 2.65 11.84 3.66
C GLU A 66 2.10 10.60 2.96
N PHE A 67 2.88 9.52 2.95
CA PHE A 67 2.44 8.23 2.40
C PHE A 67 1.13 7.75 3.06
N VAL A 68 1.09 7.75 4.40
CA VAL A 68 -0.10 7.34 5.16
C VAL A 68 -1.29 8.24 4.83
N ASN A 69 -1.08 9.56 4.76
CA ASN A 69 -2.15 10.52 4.46
C ASN A 69 -2.73 10.32 3.06
N GLU A 70 -1.91 10.08 2.04
CA GLU A 70 -2.40 9.83 0.68
C GLU A 70 -3.22 8.53 0.61
N TRP A 71 -2.73 7.45 1.24
CA TRP A 71 -3.48 6.19 1.31
C TRP A 71 -4.77 6.30 2.13
N ALA A 72 -4.78 7.11 3.20
CA ALA A 72 -5.97 7.37 3.98
C ALA A 72 -7.07 8.06 3.15
N LYS A 73 -6.72 8.91 2.16
CA LYS A 73 -7.72 9.51 1.25
C LYS A 73 -8.41 8.44 0.40
N VAL A 74 -7.63 7.50 -0.16
CA VAL A 74 -8.16 6.40 -0.97
C VAL A 74 -9.06 5.51 -0.13
N LEU A 75 -8.60 5.10 1.05
CA LEU A 75 -9.41 4.29 1.97
C LEU A 75 -10.70 4.99 2.38
N ARG A 76 -10.65 6.28 2.71
CA ARG A 76 -11.84 7.05 3.06
C ARG A 76 -12.86 7.05 1.93
N ARG A 77 -12.40 7.25 0.68
CA ARG A 77 -13.30 7.21 -0.49
C ARG A 77 -13.97 5.86 -0.64
N ILE A 78 -13.19 4.77 -0.57
CA ILE A 78 -13.71 3.40 -0.68
C ILE A 78 -14.76 3.13 0.41
N LEU A 79 -14.48 3.48 1.66
CA LEU A 79 -15.43 3.28 2.77
C LEU A 79 -16.71 4.10 2.60
N THR A 80 -16.60 5.36 2.17
CA THR A 80 -17.77 6.20 1.90
C THR A 80 -18.65 5.61 0.80
N ASP A 81 -18.05 5.07 -0.27
CA ASP A 81 -18.80 4.47 -1.37
C ASP A 81 -19.49 3.17 -0.92
N ILE A 82 -18.81 2.31 -0.13
CA ILE A 82 -19.39 1.09 0.44
C ILE A 82 -20.61 1.40 1.34
N GLU A 83 -20.48 2.41 2.20
CA GLU A 83 -21.58 2.84 3.08
C GLU A 83 -22.76 3.41 2.28
N ALA A 84 -22.49 4.21 1.25
CA ALA A 84 -23.51 4.80 0.40
C ALA A 84 -24.30 3.76 -0.40
N GLU A 85 -23.62 2.72 -0.87
CA GLU A 85 -24.24 1.66 -1.68
C GLU A 85 -24.82 0.51 -0.85
N SER A 86 -24.72 0.57 0.49
CA SER A 86 -25.16 -0.50 1.40
C SER A 86 -24.60 -1.87 1.00
N MET A 87 -23.38 -1.90 0.48
CA MET A 87 -22.74 -3.14 0.06
C MET A 87 -22.40 -3.97 1.29
N GLU A 88 -22.89 -5.21 1.32
CA GLU A 88 -22.40 -6.19 2.28
C GLU A 88 -20.99 -6.63 1.85
N LEU A 89 -20.02 -6.43 2.73
CA LEU A 89 -18.68 -6.97 2.54
C LEU A 89 -18.65 -8.37 3.13
N ASP A 90 -18.14 -9.33 2.36
CA ASP A 90 -17.89 -10.70 2.82
C ASP A 90 -16.97 -10.75 4.05
N ASP A 91 -16.13 -9.72 4.24
CA ASP A 91 -15.26 -9.53 5.40
C ASP A 91 -15.58 -8.22 6.14
N GLY A 92 -16.49 -8.31 7.10
CA GLY A 92 -16.84 -7.19 7.99
C GLY A 92 -15.72 -6.75 8.93
N ASP A 93 -14.74 -7.62 9.25
CA ASP A 93 -13.59 -7.25 10.10
C ASP A 93 -12.66 -6.29 9.35
N LEU A 94 -12.42 -6.56 8.06
CA LEU A 94 -11.60 -5.69 7.22
C LEU A 94 -12.13 -4.24 7.19
N PHE A 95 -13.45 -4.09 7.11
CA PHE A 95 -14.13 -2.80 7.13
C PHE A 95 -13.94 -2.06 8.45
N LEU A 96 -14.10 -2.74 9.58
CA LEU A 96 -13.88 -2.17 10.91
C LEU A 96 -12.43 -1.74 11.13
N ARG A 97 -11.47 -2.56 10.69
CA ARG A 97 -10.04 -2.24 10.76
C ARG A 97 -9.68 -1.03 9.90
N ALA A 98 -10.25 -0.91 8.71
CA ALA A 98 -10.06 0.25 7.84
C ALA A 98 -10.63 1.53 8.47
N LYS A 99 -11.78 1.45 9.17
CA LYS A 99 -12.30 2.59 9.95
C LYS A 99 -11.39 2.98 11.11
N ALA A 100 -10.88 2.01 11.86
CA ALA A 100 -9.96 2.26 12.97
C ALA A 100 -8.68 2.96 12.51
N LEU A 101 -8.15 2.56 11.34
CA LEU A 101 -6.98 3.20 10.71
C LEU A 101 -7.19 4.67 10.34
N LEU A 102 -8.42 5.07 10.00
CA LEU A 102 -8.73 6.46 9.62
C LEU A 102 -9.06 7.35 10.83
N ALA A 103 -9.29 6.75 11.99
CA ALA A 103 -9.59 7.46 13.23
C ALA A 103 -8.35 7.73 14.10
N ALA A 104 -7.23 7.07 13.78
CA ALA A 104 -5.90 7.28 14.38
C ALA A 104 -5.20 8.52 13.78
#